data_AF-A0A2W0A829-F1
#
_entry.id   AF-A0A2W0A829-F1
#
_cell.length_a   1.000
_cell.length_b   1.000
_cell.length_c   1.000
_cell.angle_alpha   90.00
_cell.angle_beta   90.00
_cell.angle_gamma   90.00
#
_symmetry.space_group_name_H-M   'P 1'
#
loop_
_entity.id
_entity.type
_entity.pdbx_description
1 polymer ?
#
loop_
_entity_poly.entity_id
_entity_poly.type
_entity_poly.pdbx_seq_one_letter_code
_entity_poly.pdbx_strand_id
1 'polypeptide(L)'
;GLAALSRDTGDQSLSQQAQTIALSAIAHLSDANGILHDVCEPKCGADGVEFKGIFVRNLGAGDSGFPLPQYKAFLETNAKNIWTNDRGPNDQFGLVWSGPFLPANAASQTSAIDCLLAAAQASVQHSPGNNPNSSQGVTARR
;
A
#
# COMPACT_ATOMS: atom_id res chain seq x y z
N GLY A 1 -8.70 -7.47 -7.42
CA GLY A 1 -9.32 -8.08 -8.62
C GLY A 1 -8.38 -9.07 -9.28
N LEU A 2 -7.57 -8.64 -10.23
CA LEU A 2 -6.66 -9.50 -11.00
C LEU A 2 -5.71 -10.35 -10.15
N ALA A 3 -5.10 -9.78 -9.11
CA ALA A 3 -4.25 -10.53 -8.19
C ALA A 3 -5.00 -11.66 -7.44
N ALA A 4 -6.28 -11.46 -7.11
CA ALA A 4 -7.08 -12.51 -6.48
C ALA A 4 -7.43 -13.60 -7.50
N LEU A 5 -7.87 -13.20 -8.70
CA LEU A 5 -8.18 -14.15 -9.77
C LEU A 5 -6.95 -14.99 -10.16
N SER A 6 -5.76 -14.39 -10.22
CA SER A 6 -4.50 -15.11 -10.46
C SER A 6 -4.23 -16.19 -9.41
N ARG A 7 -4.54 -15.92 -8.12
CA ARG A 7 -4.41 -16.93 -7.06
C ARG A 7 -5.41 -18.07 -7.21
N ASP A 8 -6.63 -17.75 -7.64
CA ASP A 8 -7.70 -18.74 -7.79
C ASP A 8 -7.49 -19.63 -9.02
N THR A 9 -6.96 -19.08 -10.12
CA THR A 9 -6.77 -19.81 -11.40
C THR A 9 -5.37 -20.34 -11.60
N GLY A 10 -4.38 -19.81 -10.90
CA GLY A 10 -2.95 -20.05 -11.16
C GLY A 10 -2.40 -19.34 -12.40
N ASP A 11 -3.21 -18.51 -13.08
CA ASP A 11 -2.79 -17.78 -14.27
C ASP A 11 -1.90 -16.59 -13.89
N GLN A 12 -0.60 -16.73 -14.13
CA GLN A 12 0.41 -15.72 -13.80
C GLN A 12 0.28 -14.46 -14.66
N SER A 13 -0.30 -14.52 -15.86
CA SER A 13 -0.46 -13.34 -16.73
C SER A 13 -1.34 -12.27 -16.06
N LEU A 14 -2.32 -12.71 -15.27
CA LEU A 14 -3.19 -11.82 -14.48
C LEU A 14 -2.41 -11.09 -13.37
N SER A 15 -1.49 -11.77 -12.69
CA SER A 15 -0.63 -11.14 -11.68
C SER A 15 0.32 -10.12 -12.30
N GLN A 16 0.90 -10.43 -13.47
CA GLN A 16 1.78 -9.52 -14.21
C GLN A 16 1.02 -8.28 -14.71
N GLN A 17 -0.22 -8.46 -15.17
CA GLN A 17 -1.08 -7.36 -15.58
C GLN A 17 -1.48 -6.49 -14.37
N ALA A 18 -1.83 -7.12 -13.23
CA ALA A 18 -2.09 -6.41 -11.98
C ALA A 18 -0.87 -5.57 -11.56
N GLN A 19 0.33 -6.16 -11.67
CA GLN A 19 1.57 -5.49 -11.32
C GLN A 19 1.85 -4.27 -12.20
N THR A 20 1.69 -4.44 -13.51
CA THR A 20 1.85 -3.36 -14.49
C THR A 20 0.91 -2.19 -14.18
N ILE A 21 -0.39 -2.46 -13.96
CA ILE A 21 -1.37 -1.41 -13.66
C ILE A 21 -1.00 -0.66 -12.38
N ALA A 22 -0.64 -1.39 -11.31
CA ALA A 22 -0.29 -0.77 -10.04
C ALA A 22 1.01 0.06 -10.14
N LEU A 23 2.03 -0.43 -10.85
CA LEU A 23 3.27 0.33 -11.08
C LEU A 23 3.01 1.59 -11.91
N SER A 24 2.15 1.53 -12.93
CA SER A 24 1.73 2.70 -13.69
C SER A 24 0.99 3.71 -12.80
N ALA A 25 0.07 3.25 -11.96
CA ALA A 25 -0.64 4.12 -11.02
C ALA A 25 0.33 4.81 -10.05
N ILE A 26 1.28 4.07 -9.48
CA ILE A 26 2.35 4.63 -8.63
C ILE A 26 3.12 5.71 -9.40
N ALA A 27 3.57 5.40 -10.62
CA ALA A 27 4.37 6.35 -11.41
C ALA A 27 3.60 7.62 -11.80
N HIS A 28 2.29 7.53 -12.04
CA HIS A 28 1.48 8.66 -12.47
C HIS A 28 0.89 9.50 -11.33
N LEU A 29 0.66 8.90 -10.16
CA LEU A 29 -0.01 9.54 -9.03
C LEU A 29 0.96 9.94 -7.92
N SER A 30 2.25 9.62 -8.06
CA SER A 30 3.27 10.05 -7.11
C SER A 30 3.94 11.35 -7.54
N ASP A 31 4.28 12.20 -6.58
CA ASP A 31 5.14 13.35 -6.82
C ASP A 31 6.63 12.95 -6.99
N ALA A 32 7.49 13.96 -7.16
CA ALA A 32 8.94 13.75 -7.28
C ALA A 32 9.58 13.15 -6.01
N ASN A 33 8.90 13.20 -4.86
CA ASN A 33 9.34 12.60 -3.60
C ASN A 33 8.77 11.19 -3.38
N GLY A 34 7.98 10.68 -4.32
CA GLY A 34 7.35 9.36 -4.24
C GLY A 34 6.08 9.33 -3.37
N ILE A 35 5.44 10.48 -3.14
CA ILE A 35 4.24 10.61 -2.31
C ILE A 35 3.00 10.54 -3.17
N LEU A 36 2.06 9.68 -2.77
CA LEU A 36 0.81 9.47 -3.47
C LEU A 36 -0.14 10.66 -3.27
N HIS A 37 -0.67 11.17 -4.38
CA HIS A 37 -1.64 12.25 -4.42
C HIS A 37 -2.95 11.83 -5.07
N ASP A 38 -4.06 12.23 -4.47
CA ASP A 38 -5.33 12.32 -5.18
C ASP A 38 -5.38 13.63 -5.99
N VAL A 39 -5.90 13.56 -7.22
CA VAL A 39 -6.03 14.73 -8.12
C VAL A 39 -6.87 15.86 -7.50
N CYS A 40 -7.74 15.54 -6.55
CA CYS A 40 -8.60 16.50 -5.86
C CYS A 40 -7.96 17.17 -4.65
N GLU A 41 -6.72 16.83 -4.27
CA GLU A 41 -6.05 17.43 -3.12
C GLU A 41 -5.91 18.96 -3.24
N PRO A 42 -6.06 19.73 -2.14
CA PRO A 42 -6.40 19.29 -0.78
C PRO A 42 -7.91 19.27 -0.50
N LYS A 43 -8.77 19.34 -1.52
CA LYS A 43 -10.22 19.59 -1.41
C LYS A 43 -11.05 18.43 -1.95
N CYS A 44 -10.62 17.20 -1.66
CA CYS A 44 -11.38 16.02 -2.01
C CYS A 44 -12.75 16.00 -1.32
N GLY A 45 -13.75 15.45 -2.01
CA GLY A 45 -15.06 15.19 -1.43
C GLY A 45 -15.02 14.08 -0.38
N ALA A 46 -16.19 13.79 0.21
CA ALA A 46 -16.31 12.80 1.28
C ALA A 46 -15.74 11.42 0.92
N ASP A 47 -15.92 10.96 -0.32
CA ASP A 47 -15.43 9.65 -0.76
C ASP A 47 -13.96 9.69 -1.19
N GLY A 48 -13.52 10.82 -1.75
CA GLY A 48 -12.19 10.95 -2.35
C GLY A 48 -11.06 10.74 -1.34
N VAL A 49 -11.29 11.10 -0.07
CA VAL A 49 -10.27 10.96 0.98
C VAL A 49 -9.93 9.51 1.34
N GLU A 50 -10.75 8.53 0.94
CA GLU A 50 -10.53 7.10 1.22
C GLU A 50 -9.70 6.39 0.14
N PHE A 51 -9.61 6.96 -1.08
CA PHE A 51 -9.11 6.23 -2.24
C PHE A 51 -7.64 5.82 -2.12
N LYS A 52 -6.77 6.70 -1.60
CA LYS A 52 -5.36 6.34 -1.35
C LYS A 52 -5.22 5.15 -0.40
N GLY A 53 -5.97 5.14 0.70
CA GLY A 53 -6.00 4.03 1.66
C GLY A 53 -6.40 2.71 1.01
N ILE A 54 -7.49 2.72 0.25
CA ILE A 54 -7.96 1.54 -0.48
C ILE A 54 -6.88 1.04 -1.46
N PHE A 55 -6.23 1.94 -2.18
CA PHE A 55 -5.16 1.61 -3.11
C PHE A 55 -3.98 0.94 -2.40
N VAL A 56 -3.41 1.57 -1.36
CA VAL A 56 -2.23 1.04 -0.66
C VAL A 56 -2.52 -0.24 0.12
N ARG A 57 -3.73 -0.39 0.68
CA ARG A 57 -4.16 -1.64 1.33
C ARG A 57 -4.19 -2.81 0.35
N ASN A 58 -4.72 -2.59 -0.85
CA ASN A 58 -4.71 -3.62 -1.90
C ASN A 58 -3.31 -3.88 -2.43
N LEU A 59 -2.44 -2.86 -2.46
CA LEU A 59 -1.03 -3.03 -2.84
C LEU A 59 -0.29 -3.93 -1.85
N GLY A 60 -0.44 -3.71 -0.54
CA GLY A 60 0.15 -4.56 0.50
C GLY A 60 -0.38 -6.01 0.48
N ALA A 61 -1.67 -6.21 0.24
CA ALA A 61 -2.24 -7.54 0.05
C ALA A 61 -1.75 -8.23 -1.24
N GLY A 62 -1.52 -7.45 -2.30
CA GLY A 62 -0.89 -7.90 -3.54
C GLY A 62 0.54 -8.35 -3.30
N ASP A 63 1.32 -7.54 -2.60
CA ASP A 63 2.72 -7.80 -2.22
C ASP A 63 2.87 -9.09 -1.42
N SER A 64 1.96 -9.38 -0.49
CA SER A 64 1.97 -10.64 0.27
C SER A 64 1.77 -11.89 -0.61
N GLY A 65 1.11 -11.75 -1.76
CA GLY A 65 0.89 -12.87 -2.70
C GLY A 65 1.95 -12.94 -3.82
N PHE A 66 2.42 -11.78 -4.28
CA PHE A 66 3.39 -11.64 -5.36
C PHE A 66 4.38 -10.51 -5.01
N PRO A 67 5.35 -10.77 -4.11
CA PRO A 67 6.21 -9.72 -3.55
C PRO A 67 6.96 -8.93 -4.60
N LEU A 68 6.97 -7.61 -4.45
CA LEU A 68 7.66 -6.70 -5.36
C LEU A 68 8.39 -5.59 -4.57
N PRO A 69 9.73 -5.48 -4.66
CA PRO A 69 10.49 -4.48 -3.89
C PRO A 69 10.02 -3.04 -4.08
N GLN A 70 9.50 -2.72 -5.27
CA GLN A 70 8.95 -1.41 -5.60
C GLN A 70 7.71 -1.07 -4.76
N TYR A 71 6.87 -2.06 -4.43
CA TYR A 71 5.70 -1.85 -3.58
C TYR A 71 6.11 -1.56 -2.16
N LYS A 72 7.03 -2.35 -1.61
CA LYS A 72 7.59 -2.08 -0.28
C LYS A 72 8.17 -0.68 -0.20
N ALA A 73 9.02 -0.29 -1.14
CA ALA A 73 9.65 1.03 -1.14
C ALA A 73 8.61 2.16 -1.20
N PHE A 74 7.59 2.02 -2.05
CA PHE A 74 6.50 2.99 -2.18
C PHE A 74 5.68 3.10 -0.89
N LEU A 75 5.29 1.98 -0.29
CA LEU A 75 4.52 1.93 0.96
C LEU A 75 5.31 2.54 2.12
N GLU A 76 6.59 2.19 2.27
CA GLU A 76 7.46 2.75 3.31
C GLU A 76 7.68 4.26 3.14
N THR A 77 7.81 4.74 1.91
CA THR A 77 8.00 6.17 1.61
C THR A 77 6.77 6.99 2.01
N ASN A 78 5.58 6.50 1.68
CA ASN A 78 4.32 7.15 2.05
C ASN A 78 4.08 7.07 3.56
N ALA A 79 4.24 5.89 4.17
CA ALA A 79 4.08 5.71 5.62
C ALA A 79 5.01 6.61 6.44
N LYS A 80 6.27 6.76 6.00
CA LYS A 80 7.22 7.69 6.63
C LYS A 80 6.73 9.13 6.55
N ASN A 81 6.28 9.58 5.38
CA ASN A 81 5.82 10.96 5.21
C ASN A 81 4.53 11.26 5.96
N ILE A 82 3.58 10.32 6.01
CA ILE A 82 2.40 10.43 6.87
C ILE A 82 2.83 10.66 8.31
N TRP A 83 3.75 9.84 8.82
CA TRP A 83 4.20 9.91 10.20
C TRP A 83 4.94 11.21 10.53
N THR A 84 5.74 11.74 9.60
CA THR A 84 6.60 12.90 9.86
C THR A 84 5.97 14.24 9.51
N ASN A 85 5.13 14.30 8.47
CA ASN A 85 4.68 15.56 7.85
C ASN A 85 3.16 15.78 7.93
N ASP A 86 2.37 14.70 8.03
CA ASP A 86 0.90 14.75 8.10
C ASP A 86 0.35 14.36 9.49
N ARG A 87 1.22 14.20 10.50
CA ARG A 87 0.81 13.89 11.87
C ARG A 87 0.41 15.15 12.63
N GLY A 88 -0.88 15.28 12.93
CA GLY A 88 -1.45 16.32 13.78
C GLY A 88 -1.10 16.14 15.28
N PRO A 89 -1.42 17.14 16.12
CA PRO A 89 -1.02 17.18 17.53
C PRO A 89 -1.60 16.06 18.40
N ASN A 90 -2.70 15.42 17.98
CA ASN A 90 -3.32 14.29 18.68
C ASN A 90 -3.24 13.00 17.85
N ASP A 91 -2.17 12.79 17.09
CA ASP A 91 -1.96 11.60 16.25
C ASP A 91 -3.05 11.40 15.19
N GLN A 92 -3.55 12.53 14.70
CA GLN A 92 -4.48 12.60 13.58
C GLN A 92 -3.70 12.63 12.27
N PHE A 93 -4.24 12.03 11.22
CA PHE A 93 -3.66 12.00 9.89
C PHE A 93 -4.66 12.55 8.87
N GLY A 94 -4.19 13.50 8.08
CA GLY A 94 -4.98 14.24 7.12
C GLY A 94 -5.08 13.53 5.76
N LEU A 95 -5.63 14.29 4.81
CA LEU A 95 -5.70 13.88 3.41
C LEU A 95 -4.34 14.00 2.72
N VAL A 96 -3.56 15.04 3.03
CA VAL A 96 -2.36 15.40 2.26
C VAL A 96 -1.13 14.77 2.90
N TRP A 97 -0.78 13.57 2.45
CA TRP A 97 0.32 12.78 3.03
C TRP A 97 1.71 13.41 2.84
N SER A 98 1.87 14.34 1.89
CA SER A 98 3.09 15.14 1.75
C SER A 98 3.26 16.18 2.88
N GLY A 99 2.19 16.41 3.65
CA GLY A 99 2.09 17.47 4.63
C GLY A 99 2.04 18.88 4.00
N PRO A 100 1.97 19.92 4.84
CA PRO A 100 1.78 19.82 6.29
C PRO A 100 0.39 19.29 6.66
N PHE A 101 0.22 18.81 7.91
CA PHE A 101 -1.07 18.34 8.43
C PHE A 101 -2.20 19.35 8.17
N LEU A 102 -3.31 18.83 7.64
CA LEU A 102 -4.59 19.53 7.50
C LEU A 102 -5.66 18.82 8.34
N PRO A 103 -6.75 19.52 8.75
CA PRO A 103 -7.82 18.92 9.54
C PRO A 103 -8.30 17.57 8.99
N ALA A 104 -8.20 16.55 9.83
CA ALA A 104 -8.56 15.18 9.52
C ALA A 104 -10.02 14.89 9.83
N ASN A 105 -10.56 13.85 9.17
CA ASN A 105 -11.80 13.20 9.55
C ASN A 105 -11.57 11.68 9.67
N ALA A 106 -12.61 10.93 10.02
CA ALA A 106 -12.49 9.47 10.20
C ALA A 106 -12.00 8.75 8.94
N ALA A 107 -12.39 9.24 7.76
CA ALA A 107 -12.03 8.64 6.47
C ALA A 107 -10.56 8.92 6.11
N SER A 108 -10.07 10.15 6.26
CA SER A 108 -8.65 10.47 6.06
C SER A 108 -7.75 9.74 7.07
N GLN A 109 -8.20 9.63 8.32
CA GLN A 109 -7.50 8.87 9.36
C GLN A 109 -7.37 7.40 8.95
N THR A 110 -8.46 6.77 8.53
CA THR A 110 -8.48 5.36 8.12
C THR A 110 -7.58 5.13 6.90
N SER A 111 -7.65 6.05 5.93
CA SER A 111 -6.84 6.02 4.72
C SER A 111 -5.33 6.03 5.04
N ALA A 112 -4.90 6.90 5.95
CA ALA A 112 -3.50 6.96 6.39
C ALA A 112 -3.08 5.72 7.19
N ILE A 113 -3.95 5.21 8.08
CA ILE A 113 -3.69 3.98 8.86
C ILE A 113 -3.53 2.77 7.94
N ASP A 114 -4.33 2.66 6.87
CA ASP A 114 -4.18 1.62 5.86
C ASP A 114 -2.77 1.63 5.25
N CYS A 115 -2.20 2.82 5.00
CA CYS A 115 -0.83 2.96 4.51
C CYS A 115 0.21 2.51 5.53
N LEU A 116 0.08 2.94 6.79
CA LEU A 116 1.00 2.55 7.87
C LEU A 116 1.01 1.03 8.07
N LEU A 117 -0.18 0.41 8.05
CA LEU A 117 -0.33 -1.03 8.19
C LEU A 117 0.22 -1.78 6.96
N ALA A 118 -0.06 -1.30 5.75
CA ALA A 118 0.47 -1.91 4.53
C ALA A 118 2.01 -1.87 4.48
N ALA A 119 2.63 -0.77 4.90
CA ALA A 119 4.09 -0.66 5.01
C ALA A 119 4.65 -1.64 6.05
N ALA A 120 4.02 -1.74 7.22
CA ALA A 120 4.42 -2.71 8.24
C ALA A 120 4.34 -4.16 7.72
N GLN A 121 3.26 -4.52 7.02
CA GLN A 121 3.12 -5.84 6.40
C GLN A 121 4.22 -6.10 5.36
N ALA A 122 4.44 -5.17 4.42
CA ALA A 122 5.44 -5.33 3.37
C ALA A 122 6.87 -5.49 3.94
N SER A 123 7.19 -4.78 5.04
CA SER A 123 8.47 -4.92 5.73
C SER A 123 8.71 -6.33 6.29
N VAL A 124 7.65 -6.95 6.83
CA VAL A 124 7.68 -8.31 7.35
C VAL A 124 7.82 -9.32 6.20
N GLN A 125 7.15 -9.12 5.06
CA GLN A 125 7.23 -10.04 3.92
C GLN A 125 8.61 -10.07 3.26
N HIS A 126 9.31 -8.93 3.21
CA HIS A 126 10.63 -8.82 2.60
C HIS A 126 11.80 -9.11 3.55
N SER A 127 11.51 -9.54 4.79
CA SER A 127 12.56 -9.89 5.75
C SER A 127 13.22 -11.23 5.39
N PRO A 128 14.54 -11.43 5.64
CA PRO A 128 15.33 -12.59 5.18
C PRO A 128 14.88 -14.01 5.61
N GLY A 129 13.78 -14.16 6.35
CA GLY A 129 13.26 -15.46 6.81
C GLY A 129 11.81 -15.74 6.42
N ASN A 130 11.15 -14.85 5.67
CA ASN A 130 9.69 -14.91 5.47
C ASN A 130 9.29 -15.29 4.03
N ASN A 131 10.17 -15.96 3.28
CA ASN A 131 9.90 -16.37 1.91
C ASN A 131 8.88 -17.53 1.89
N PRO A 132 7.65 -17.34 1.36
CA PRO A 132 6.62 -18.38 1.32
C PRO A 132 6.98 -19.57 0.42
N ASN A 133 8.05 -19.46 -0.39
CA ASN A 133 8.61 -20.55 -1.19
C ASN A 133 9.70 -21.38 -0.49
N SER A 134 9.94 -21.18 0.81
CA SER A 134 10.78 -22.08 1.62
C SER A 134 10.01 -23.35 2.00
N SER A 135 9.84 -24.25 1.02
CA SER A 135 9.46 -25.67 1.15
C SER A 135 8.62 -26.08 2.37
N GLN A 136 7.31 -26.24 2.18
CA GLN A 136 6.59 -27.30 2.88
C GLN A 136 7.12 -28.66 2.40
N GLY A 137 8.23 -29.10 2.99
CA GLY A 137 8.68 -30.48 2.93
C GLY A 137 7.69 -31.36 3.69
N VAL A 138 6.83 -32.06 2.95
CA VAL A 138 6.01 -33.16 3.44
C VAL A 138 6.92 -34.12 4.21
N THR A 139 6.79 -34.14 5.54
CA THR A 139 7.30 -35.25 6.35
C THR A 139 6.10 -36.05 6.82
N ALA A 140 5.69 -37.02 6.00
CA ALA A 140 4.80 -38.08 6.43
C ALA A 140 5.52 -38.88 7.54
N ARG A 141 5.08 -38.73 8.80
CA ARG A 141 5.45 -39.68 9.85
C ARG A 141 4.43 -40.81 9.83
N ARG A 142 4.93 -42.03 9.57
CA ARG A 142 4.30 -43.28 9.97
C ARG A 142 4.25 -43.37 11.49
#